data_AF-A0A920EJI9-F1
#
_entry.id   AF-A0A920EJI9-F1
#
_cell.length_a   1.000
_cell.length_b   1.000
_cell.length_c   1.000
_cell.angle_alpha   90.00
_cell.angle_beta   90.00
_cell.angle_gamma   90.00
#
_symmetry.space_group_name_H-M   'P 1'
#
loop_
_entity.id
_entity.type
_entity.pdbx_description
1 polymer ?
#
loop_
_entity_poly.entity_id
_entity_poly.type
_entity_poly.pdbx_seq_one_letter_code
_entity_poly.pdbx_strand_id
1 'polypeptide(L)' 'MVTVFPDISDPFPLDASASNDTDMDGIADIYDPDDDGDGIIDEHDVLPKQKSVSEKNNHCPMDK' A
#
# COMPACT_ATOMS: atom_id res chain seq x y z
N MET A 1 4.63 5.48 6.70
CA MET A 1 5.38 6.75 6.65
C MET A 1 6.37 6.55 5.55
N VAL A 2 6.06 7.03 4.34
CA VAL A 2 7.05 7.11 3.28
C VAL A 2 8.30 7.69 3.94
N THR A 3 9.37 6.93 3.98
CA THR A 3 10.67 7.56 4.19
C THR A 3 11.00 8.19 2.84
N VAL A 4 10.30 9.28 2.50
CA VAL A 4 10.79 10.22 1.52
C VAL A 4 12.00 10.77 2.22
N PHE A 5 13.15 10.15 2.00
CA PHE A 5 14.40 10.81 2.32
C PHE A 5 14.29 12.19 1.68
N PRO A 6 14.33 13.29 2.46
CA PRO A 6 14.46 14.63 1.91
C PRO A 6 15.90 14.75 1.39
N ASP A 7 16.20 13.94 0.39
CA ASP A 7 17.41 13.98 -0.40
C ASP A 7 16.97 14.43 -1.79
N ILE A 8 17.93 14.87 -2.59
CA ILE A 8 17.75 15.38 -3.96
C ILE A 8 17.17 14.35 -4.96
N SER A 9 16.60 13.24 -4.47
CA SER A 9 16.07 12.08 -5.20
C SER A 9 14.62 11.74 -4.89
N ASP A 10 13.83 12.61 -4.24
CA ASP A 10 12.36 12.51 -4.34
C ASP A 10 11.99 12.78 -5.81
N PRO A 11 11.49 11.77 -6.56
CA PRO A 11 11.19 11.95 -7.97
C PRO A 11 9.94 12.81 -8.20
N PHE A 12 9.08 12.99 -7.18
CA PHE A 12 7.81 13.71 -7.30
C PHE A 12 7.51 14.61 -6.07
N PRO A 13 8.39 15.59 -5.75
CA PRO A 13 8.27 16.44 -4.55
C PRO A 13 7.09 17.43 -4.59
N LEU A 14 6.35 17.49 -5.71
CA LEU A 14 5.18 18.33 -5.91
C LEU A 14 3.88 17.51 -6.02
N ASP A 15 3.97 16.17 -6.06
CA ASP A 15 2.79 15.32 -6.11
C ASP A 15 2.48 14.80 -4.70
N ALA A 16 1.54 15.45 -4.03
CA ALA A 16 1.08 15.04 -2.71
C ALA A 16 0.52 13.59 -2.70
N SER A 17 0.09 13.07 -3.85
CA SER A 17 -0.41 11.70 -4.00
C SER A 17 0.71 10.66 -4.00
N ALA A 18 1.94 11.08 -4.35
CA ALA A 18 3.14 10.24 -4.28
C ALA A 18 3.72 10.13 -2.86
N SER A 19 3.03 10.70 -1.86
CA SER A 19 3.45 10.70 -0.45
C SER A 19 2.71 9.70 0.44
N ASN A 20 1.83 8.87 -0.13
CA ASN A 20 1.20 7.77 0.61
C ASN A 20 2.01 6.49 0.41
N ASP A 21 2.30 5.80 1.51
CA ASP A 21 3.01 4.52 1.61
C ASP A 21 2.42 3.83 2.83
N THR A 22 1.39 3.03 2.54
CA THR A 22 0.44 2.47 3.50
C THR A 22 1.04 1.27 4.26
N ASP A 23 1.87 0.45 3.62
CA ASP A 23 2.55 -0.69 4.25
C ASP A 23 3.96 -0.36 4.80
N MET A 24 4.48 0.81 4.43
CA MET A 24 5.78 1.36 4.87
C MET A 24 7.00 0.66 4.27
N ASP A 25 6.91 0.07 3.07
CA ASP A 25 8.02 -0.58 2.38
C ASP A 25 8.94 0.40 1.62
N GLY A 26 8.51 1.66 1.47
CA GLY A 26 9.24 2.72 0.79
C GLY A 26 8.90 2.90 -0.69
N ILE A 27 7.91 2.18 -1.20
CA ILE A 27 7.25 2.38 -2.48
C ILE A 27 5.98 3.21 -2.21
N ALA A 28 5.68 4.19 -3.05
CA ALA A 28 4.44 4.94 -2.88
C ALA A 28 3.26 4.10 -3.39
N ASP A 29 2.10 4.21 -2.75
CA ASP A 29 0.85 3.49 -3.11
C ASP A 29 0.52 3.57 -4.61
N ILE A 30 0.86 4.67 -5.28
CA ILE A 30 0.61 4.84 -6.73
C ILE A 30 1.49 3.94 -7.63
N TYR A 31 2.56 3.36 -7.07
CA TYR A 31 3.53 2.47 -7.71
C TYR A 31 3.61 1.10 -7.04
N ASP A 32 2.97 0.93 -5.89
CA ASP A 32 2.90 -0.33 -5.15
C ASP A 32 1.65 -1.12 -5.60
N PRO A 33 1.79 -2.37 -6.06
CA PRO A 33 0.65 -3.22 -6.38
C PRO A 33 -0.04 -3.86 -5.16
N ASP A 34 0.50 -3.72 -3.95
CA ASP A 34 -0.02 -4.29 -2.69
C ASP A 34 0.10 -3.23 -1.57
N ASP A 35 -0.82 -2.27 -1.57
CA ASP A 35 -0.78 -1.04 -0.76
C ASP A 35 -0.63 -1.31 0.76
N ASP A 36 -1.08 -2.45 1.28
CA ASP A 36 -0.98 -2.77 2.72
C ASP A 36 -0.03 -3.92 3.07
N GLY A 37 0.61 -4.49 2.06
CA GLY A 37 1.63 -5.52 2.17
C GLY A 37 1.13 -6.77 2.88
N ASP A 38 -0.12 -7.17 2.66
CA ASP A 38 -0.69 -8.41 3.20
C ASP A 38 -0.48 -9.63 2.28
N GLY A 39 0.01 -9.40 1.07
CA GLY A 39 0.31 -10.41 0.05
C GLY A 39 -0.80 -10.62 -0.97
N ILE A 40 -1.87 -9.83 -0.96
CA ILE A 40 -2.93 -9.80 -1.96
C ILE A 40 -2.84 -8.48 -2.73
N ILE A 41 -2.64 -8.55 -4.05
CA ILE A 41 -2.58 -7.33 -4.86
C ILE A 41 -3.90 -6.55 -4.81
N ASP A 42 -3.83 -5.22 -4.88
CA ASP A 42 -4.98 -4.30 -4.77
C ASP A 42 -6.16 -4.67 -5.67
N GLU A 43 -5.89 -5.18 -6.87
CA GLU A 43 -6.92 -5.61 -7.83
C GLU A 43 -7.80 -6.77 -7.31
N HIS A 44 -7.25 -7.55 -6.39
CA HIS A 44 -7.88 -8.73 -5.79
C HIS A 44 -8.16 -8.55 -4.30
N ASP A 45 -7.78 -7.41 -3.72
CA ASP A 45 -8.10 -7.07 -2.34
C ASP A 45 -9.33 -6.16 -2.26
N VAL A 46 -10.24 -6.51 -1.37
CA VAL A 46 -11.44 -5.72 -1.10
C VAL A 46 -11.11 -4.52 -0.22
N LEU A 47 -10.00 -4.57 0.52
CA LEU A 47 -9.55 -3.51 1.42
C LEU A 47 -8.07 -3.14 1.21
N PRO A 48 -7.67 -2.67 0.01
CA PRO A 48 -6.27 -2.53 -0.43
C PRO A 48 -5.34 -1.75 0.52
N LYS A 49 -5.89 -0.93 1.41
CA LYS A 49 -5.12 -0.10 2.36
C LYS A 49 -5.21 -0.57 3.81
N GLN A 50 -5.71 -1.78 4.08
CA GLN A 50 -6.01 -2.27 5.43
C GLN A 50 -5.51 -3.69 5.60
N LYS A 51 -4.24 -3.77 6.01
CA LYS A 51 -3.51 -5.01 6.22
C LYS A 51 -4.41 -6.10 6.76
N SER A 52 -4.75 -7.10 5.93
CA SER A 52 -5.58 -8.20 6.38
C SER A 52 -4.74 -9.09 7.30
N VAL A 53 -4.78 -8.77 8.59
CA VAL A 53 -4.18 -9.63 9.61
C VAL A 53 -4.91 -10.95 9.51
N SER A 54 -4.17 -12.04 9.33
CA SER A 54 -4.61 -13.43 9.28
C SER A 54 -5.44 -13.91 10.49
N GLU A 55 -5.84 -13.01 11.39
CA GLU A 55 -6.61 -13.27 12.59
C GLU A 55 -8.09 -13.06 12.29
N LYS A 56 -8.70 -14.08 11.68
CA LYS A 56 -10.08 -14.52 11.95
C LYS A 56 -11.08 -13.37 12.10
N ASN A 57 -11.74 -12.94 11.01
CA ASN A 57 -13.16 -12.52 10.95
C ASN A 57 -13.44 -11.79 9.62
N ASN A 58 -13.85 -12.55 8.60
CA ASN A 58 -14.67 -12.09 7.47
C ASN A 58 -14.23 -10.82 6.71
N HIS A 59 -13.19 -10.87 5.88
CA HIS A 59 -13.20 -10.02 4.68
C HIS A 59 -12.23 -10.39 3.54
N CYS A 60 -12.28 -11.63 3.04
CA CYS A 60 -12.06 -11.84 1.62
C CYS A 60 -12.96 -12.99 1.14
N PRO A 61 -14.00 -12.73 0.31
CA PRO A 61 -14.80 -13.79 -0.27
C PRO A 61 -14.04 -14.40 -1.45
N MET A 62 -13.09 -15.29 -1.17
CA MET A 62 -12.63 -16.28 -2.16
C MET A 62 -13.59 -17.48 -2.16
N ASP A 63 -14.86 -17.20 -2.44
CA ASP A 63 -15.83 -18.21 -2.87
C ASP A 63 -16.50 -17.71 -4.16
N LYS A 64 -15.74 -17.74 -5.27
CA LYS A 64 -16.09 -18.41 -6.53
C LYS A 64 -15.02 -18.28 -7.59
#